data_AF-A0A540L510-F1
#
_entry.id   AF-A0A540L510-F1
#
_cell.length_a   1.000
_cell.length_b   1.000
_cell.length_c   1.000
_cell.angle_alpha   90.00
_cell.angle_beta   90.00
_cell.angle_gamma   90.00
#
_symmetry.space_group_name_H-M   'P 1'
#
loop_
_entity.id
_entity.type
_entity.pdbx_description
1 polymer ?
#
loop_
_entity_poly.entity_id
_entity_poly.type
_entity_poly.pdbx_seq_one_letter_code
_entity_poly.pdbx_strand_id
1 'polypeptide(L)'
;MRKVKYTQQNFHEKLSRINDEFLKLDDIHPFDGNLHVLYNKDHYKLALGQINTARNLIGKISKESEIVEPFDGISEEDKKLVAEMKNEAMKTVVGQGGEATNDEGVLLTMSTLIDEGVMSVKNAACQRLLNQRVELKMKSKKVNDCLYRFHVAMRKPCDNKERPLCIPQVVLEAKSKQAVEKEKRSTERDLENDNGGAGVYSASLKKHYILANDEWKEDVMPEILDGHNVYDFVDS
;
A
#
# COMPACT_ATOMS: atom_id res chain seq x y z
N MET A 1 -10.88 8.42 -52.31
CA MET A 1 -9.74 8.54 -51.38
C MET A 1 -10.16 8.82 -49.94
N ARG A 2 -10.79 9.97 -49.64
CA ARG A 2 -11.06 10.39 -48.25
C ARG A 2 -12.02 9.46 -47.46
N LYS A 3 -13.06 8.95 -48.12
CA LYS A 3 -14.03 8.02 -47.49
C LYS A 3 -13.40 6.67 -47.13
N VAL A 4 -12.57 6.11 -48.01
CA VAL A 4 -11.87 4.82 -47.81
C VAL A 4 -10.86 4.91 -46.67
N LYS A 5 -10.05 5.98 -46.63
CA LYS A 5 -9.12 6.25 -45.52
C LYS A 5 -9.85 6.48 -44.18
N TYR A 6 -11.00 7.15 -44.20
CA TYR A 6 -11.80 7.35 -42.98
C TYR A 6 -12.39 6.03 -42.44
N THR A 7 -12.92 5.17 -43.32
CA THR A 7 -13.41 3.84 -42.92
C THR A 7 -12.28 2.94 -42.41
N GLN A 8 -11.13 2.95 -43.08
CA GLN A 8 -9.93 2.22 -42.65
C GLN A 8 -9.50 2.65 -41.24
N GLN A 9 -9.39 3.96 -41.00
CA GLN A 9 -8.96 4.50 -39.71
C GLN A 9 -9.90 4.05 -38.58
N ASN A 10 -11.21 4.12 -38.78
CA ASN A 10 -12.20 3.67 -37.79
C ASN A 10 -12.10 2.17 -37.47
N PHE A 11 -11.91 1.32 -38.49
CA PHE A 11 -11.73 -0.12 -38.28
C PHE A 11 -10.39 -0.41 -37.60
N HIS A 12 -9.32 0.25 -38.00
CA HIS A 12 -8.01 0.07 -37.39
C HIS A 12 -8.00 0.50 -35.93
N GLU A 13 -8.62 1.62 -35.60
CA GLU A 13 -8.71 2.13 -34.23
C GLU A 13 -9.50 1.18 -33.32
N LYS A 14 -10.67 0.70 -33.76
CA LYS A 14 -11.47 -0.25 -32.99
C LYS A 14 -10.80 -1.61 -32.83
N LEU A 15 -10.20 -2.16 -33.89
CA LEU A 15 -9.54 -3.48 -33.82
C LEU A 15 -8.23 -3.41 -33.04
N SER A 16 -7.47 -2.32 -33.12
CA SER A 16 -6.30 -2.11 -32.26
C SER A 16 -6.72 -1.97 -30.80
N ARG A 17 -7.76 -1.18 -30.50
CA ARG A 17 -8.29 -1.06 -29.13
C ARG A 17 -8.67 -2.42 -28.54
N ILE A 18 -9.36 -3.26 -29.31
CA ILE A 18 -9.68 -4.63 -28.89
C ILE A 18 -8.40 -5.44 -28.61
N ASN A 19 -7.41 -5.40 -29.50
CA ASN A 19 -6.14 -6.11 -29.30
C ASN A 19 -5.33 -5.61 -28.09
N ASP A 20 -5.45 -4.34 -27.74
CA ASP A 20 -4.67 -3.72 -26.66
C ASP A 20 -5.40 -3.81 -25.30
N GLU A 21 -6.73 -3.80 -25.28
CA GLU A 21 -7.54 -3.92 -24.05
C GLU A 21 -7.59 -5.36 -23.52
N PHE A 22 -7.49 -6.35 -24.40
CA PHE A 22 -7.49 -7.76 -23.99
C PHE A 22 -6.13 -8.20 -23.42
N LEU A 23 -6.18 -8.89 -22.27
CA LEU A 23 -5.01 -9.39 -21.58
C LEU A 23 -4.24 -10.43 -22.43
N LYS A 24 -2.96 -10.18 -22.69
CA LYS A 24 -2.09 -11.14 -23.38
C LYS A 24 -1.68 -12.26 -22.43
N LEU A 25 -2.31 -13.43 -22.58
CA LEU A 25 -2.12 -14.62 -21.72
C LEU A 25 -0.67 -15.13 -21.59
N ASP A 26 0.27 -14.69 -22.44
CA ASP A 26 1.68 -15.10 -22.37
C ASP A 26 2.56 -14.15 -21.56
N ASP A 27 2.16 -12.89 -21.41
CA ASP A 27 2.94 -11.85 -20.71
C ASP A 27 2.51 -11.70 -19.23
N ILE A 28 1.52 -12.48 -18.80
CA ILE A 28 0.94 -12.37 -17.46
C ILE A 28 1.57 -13.42 -16.54
N HIS A 29 1.59 -13.12 -15.24
CA HIS A 29 2.04 -14.04 -14.22
C HIS A 29 1.36 -15.43 -14.37
N PRO A 30 2.09 -16.54 -14.24
CA PRO A 30 1.55 -17.90 -14.44
C PRO A 30 0.29 -18.23 -13.64
N PHE A 31 0.09 -17.56 -12.50
CA PHE A 31 -1.14 -17.67 -11.71
C PHE A 31 -2.38 -17.24 -12.49
N ASP A 32 -2.36 -16.08 -13.13
CA ASP A 32 -3.49 -15.62 -13.95
C ASP A 32 -3.49 -16.32 -15.33
N GLY A 33 -2.35 -16.84 -15.77
CA GLY A 33 -2.27 -17.74 -16.93
C GLY A 33 -3.06 -19.04 -16.76
N ASN A 34 -3.30 -19.48 -15.51
CA ASN A 34 -4.17 -20.62 -15.20
C ASN A 34 -5.67 -20.31 -15.34
N LEU A 35 -6.03 -19.07 -15.70
CA LEU A 35 -7.37 -18.73 -16.17
C LEU A 35 -7.78 -19.54 -17.43
N HIS A 36 -6.84 -20.30 -18.01
CA HIS A 36 -7.11 -21.41 -18.95
C HIS A 36 -8.30 -22.29 -18.55
N VAL A 37 -8.52 -22.52 -17.25
CA VAL A 37 -9.64 -23.37 -16.78
C VAL A 37 -11.00 -22.75 -17.13
N LEU A 38 -11.09 -21.42 -17.15
CA LEU A 38 -12.33 -20.69 -17.47
C LEU A 38 -12.41 -20.29 -18.95
N TYR A 39 -11.28 -19.95 -19.57
CA TYR A 39 -11.20 -19.59 -20.98
C TYR A 39 -10.19 -20.49 -21.67
N ASN A 40 -10.65 -21.30 -22.63
CA ASN A 40 -9.75 -22.14 -23.41
C ASN A 40 -8.68 -21.25 -24.08
N LYS A 41 -7.42 -21.40 -23.63
CA LYS A 41 -6.30 -20.54 -24.02
C LYS A 41 -6.07 -20.54 -25.53
N ASP A 42 -6.25 -21.67 -26.18
CA ASP A 42 -6.03 -21.82 -27.61
C ASP A 42 -7.12 -21.08 -28.39
N HIS A 43 -8.38 -21.21 -27.98
CA HIS A 43 -9.48 -20.45 -28.58
C HIS A 43 -9.35 -18.95 -28.38
N TYR A 44 -8.93 -18.52 -27.18
CA TYR A 44 -8.72 -17.10 -26.87
C TYR A 44 -7.62 -16.49 -27.75
N LYS A 45 -6.47 -17.16 -27.86
CA LYS A 45 -5.37 -16.73 -28.72
C LYS A 45 -5.72 -16.77 -30.20
N LEU A 46 -6.43 -17.81 -30.64
CA LEU A 46 -6.85 -17.94 -32.03
C LEU A 46 -7.79 -16.79 -32.43
N ALA A 47 -8.77 -16.45 -31.59
CA ALA A 47 -9.69 -15.34 -31.82
C ALA A 47 -8.94 -14.00 -31.90
N LEU A 48 -8.01 -13.73 -30.98
CA LEU A 48 -7.21 -12.50 -30.99
C LEU A 48 -6.26 -12.43 -32.21
N GLY A 49 -5.70 -13.58 -32.61
CA GLY A 49 -4.91 -13.73 -33.83
C GLY A 49 -5.71 -13.44 -35.10
N GLN A 50 -6.95 -13.93 -35.19
CA GLN A 50 -7.87 -13.62 -36.29
C GLN A 50 -8.21 -12.13 -36.37
N ILE A 51 -8.47 -11.48 -35.22
CA ILE A 51 -8.70 -10.02 -35.14
C ILE A 51 -7.48 -9.23 -35.64
N ASN A 52 -6.28 -9.64 -35.23
CA ASN A 52 -5.03 -9.01 -35.69
C ASN A 52 -4.81 -9.20 -37.20
N THR A 53 -5.15 -10.36 -37.73
CA THR A 53 -5.06 -10.69 -39.16
C THR A 53 -6.07 -9.88 -39.97
N ALA A 54 -7.31 -9.75 -39.48
CA ALA A 54 -8.35 -8.91 -40.08
C ALA A 54 -7.94 -7.42 -40.11
N ARG A 55 -7.35 -6.90 -39.03
CA ARG A 55 -6.79 -5.54 -38.99
C ARG A 55 -5.73 -5.33 -40.07
N ASN A 56 -4.82 -6.29 -40.23
CA ASN A 56 -3.75 -6.21 -41.23
C ASN A 56 -4.30 -6.33 -42.67
N LEU A 57 -5.30 -7.18 -42.91
CA LEU A 57 -6.00 -7.32 -44.20
C LEU A 57 -6.71 -6.03 -44.59
N ILE A 58 -7.44 -5.39 -43.67
CA ILE A 58 -8.09 -4.09 -43.92
C ILE A 58 -7.05 -3.02 -44.25
N GLY A 59 -5.89 -3.04 -43.57
CA GLY A 59 -4.76 -2.17 -43.88
C GLY A 59 -4.17 -2.42 -45.28
N LYS A 60 -4.10 -3.67 -45.74
CA LYS A 60 -3.65 -4.04 -47.10
C LYS A 60 -4.68 -3.63 -48.15
N ILE A 61 -5.96 -3.97 -47.97
CA ILE A 61 -7.06 -3.63 -48.90
C ILE A 61 -7.20 -2.11 -49.07
N SER A 62 -6.99 -1.34 -48.00
CA SER A 62 -7.01 0.12 -48.10
C SER A 62 -5.81 0.71 -48.87
N LYS A 63 -4.69 -0.01 -48.95
CA LYS A 63 -3.53 0.37 -49.78
C LYS A 63 -3.72 -0.11 -51.23
N GLU A 64 -4.36 -1.26 -51.41
CA GLU A 64 -4.62 -1.91 -52.70
C GLU A 64 -5.77 -1.23 -53.47
N SER A 65 -6.74 -0.64 -52.77
CA SER A 65 -7.76 0.26 -53.36
C SER A 65 -7.23 1.64 -53.78
N GLU A 66 -5.92 1.87 -53.68
CA GLU A 66 -5.21 3.06 -54.17
C GLU A 66 -4.50 2.81 -55.52
N ILE A 67 -4.43 1.56 -56.01
CA ILE A 67 -3.74 1.18 -57.26
C ILE A 67 -4.60 0.14 -58.01
N VAL A 68 -5.06 0.47 -59.22
CA VAL A 68 -5.73 -0.47 -60.13
C VAL A 68 -4.67 -1.13 -61.02
N GLU A 69 -4.56 -2.46 -61.00
CA GLU A 69 -4.43 -3.37 -62.16
C GLU A 69 -4.41 -4.88 -61.73
N PRO A 70 -4.77 -5.85 -62.62
CA PRO A 70 -5.12 -7.22 -62.23
C PRO A 70 -4.07 -8.33 -62.50
N PHE A 71 -4.34 -9.50 -61.91
CA PHE A 71 -3.92 -10.90 -62.19
C PHE A 71 -2.88 -11.63 -61.30
N ASP A 72 -3.39 -12.72 -60.68
CA ASP A 72 -2.89 -14.07 -60.34
C ASP A 72 -1.51 -14.39 -59.73
N GLY A 73 -1.56 -15.21 -58.66
CA GLY A 73 -0.80 -16.46 -58.58
C GLY A 73 0.02 -16.75 -57.31
N ILE A 74 0.07 -18.05 -56.95
CA ILE A 74 0.98 -18.78 -55.99
C ILE A 74 0.41 -18.95 -54.57
N SER A 75 0.49 -20.10 -53.85
CA SER A 75 0.64 -21.54 -54.10
C SER A 75 0.41 -22.29 -52.76
N GLU A 76 0.06 -23.58 -52.82
CA GLU A 76 -0.31 -24.48 -51.71
C GLU A 76 0.89 -25.20 -51.06
N GLU A 77 1.89 -24.46 -50.56
CA GLU A 77 3.02 -25.09 -49.82
C GLU A 77 3.19 -24.65 -48.36
N ASP A 78 2.51 -23.62 -47.87
CA ASP A 78 2.71 -23.13 -46.50
C ASP A 78 1.86 -23.85 -45.42
N LYS A 79 1.15 -24.92 -45.80
CA LYS A 79 0.29 -25.70 -44.87
C LYS A 79 0.98 -26.89 -44.19
N LYS A 80 2.31 -27.04 -44.28
CA LYS A 80 3.02 -28.22 -43.74
C LYS A 80 4.07 -27.94 -42.66
N LEU A 81 3.98 -26.82 -41.95
CA LEU A 81 4.88 -26.48 -40.84
C LEU A 81 4.14 -26.19 -39.51
N VAL A 82 3.07 -26.93 -39.24
CA VAL A 82 2.34 -26.86 -37.95
C VAL A 82 2.15 -28.24 -37.31
N ALA A 83 2.72 -29.31 -37.89
CA ALA A 83 2.51 -30.68 -37.42
C ALA A 83 3.63 -31.27 -36.54
N GLU A 84 4.77 -30.59 -36.35
CA GLU A 84 5.93 -31.19 -35.64
C GLU A 84 6.28 -30.54 -34.28
N MET A 85 5.60 -29.47 -33.85
CA MET A 85 5.85 -28.84 -32.54
C MET A 85 4.99 -29.39 -31.38
N LYS A 86 4.28 -30.51 -31.58
CA LYS A 86 3.38 -31.09 -30.55
C LYS A 86 4.00 -32.29 -29.80
N ASN A 87 5.06 -32.90 -30.32
CA ASN A 87 5.64 -34.13 -29.75
C ASN A 87 6.80 -33.89 -28.76
N GLU A 88 7.22 -32.64 -28.53
CA GLU A 88 8.33 -32.31 -27.64
C GLU A 88 7.89 -31.82 -26.25
N ALA A 89 6.58 -31.66 -26.01
CA ALA A 89 6.02 -31.10 -24.78
C ALA A 89 5.64 -32.15 -23.70
N MET A 90 6.04 -33.42 -23.85
CA MET A 90 5.65 -34.52 -22.94
C MET A 90 6.77 -35.09 -22.05
N LYS A 91 7.93 -34.41 -21.93
CA LYS A 91 9.11 -34.99 -21.24
C LYS A 91 9.63 -34.26 -19.98
N THR A 92 8.90 -33.31 -19.40
CA THR A 92 9.42 -32.60 -18.21
C THR A 92 8.35 -32.17 -17.20
N VAL A 93 7.92 -33.05 -16.28
CA VAL A 93 7.50 -32.70 -14.89
C VAL A 93 7.57 -33.95 -14.00
N VAL A 94 8.70 -34.18 -13.34
CA VAL A 94 8.79 -34.95 -12.08
C VAL A 94 9.73 -34.15 -11.17
N GLY A 95 9.25 -33.82 -9.96
CA GLY A 95 10.13 -33.49 -8.84
C GLY A 95 9.97 -32.09 -8.28
N GLN A 96 9.26 -31.99 -7.16
CA GLN A 96 9.47 -31.03 -6.06
C GLN A 96 8.46 -31.43 -4.97
N GLY A 97 8.77 -32.20 -3.93
CA GLY A 97 10.03 -32.34 -3.22
C GLY A 97 10.11 -31.32 -2.08
N GLY A 98 9.30 -31.51 -1.03
CA GLY A 98 9.29 -30.69 0.17
C GLY A 98 8.95 -31.53 1.40
N GLU A 99 9.88 -31.59 2.35
CA GLU A 99 9.89 -32.46 3.52
C GLU A 99 9.13 -31.82 4.69
N ALA A 100 8.23 -32.58 5.32
CA ALA A 100 7.41 -32.13 6.43
C ALA A 100 8.18 -32.28 7.75
N THR A 101 8.77 -31.21 8.25
CA THR A 101 9.35 -31.20 9.60
C THR A 101 8.30 -30.79 10.64
N ASN A 102 8.01 -31.74 11.53
CA ASN A 102 7.38 -31.65 12.86
C ASN A 102 5.85 -31.54 12.95
N ASP A 103 5.23 -32.66 13.30
CA ASP A 103 3.80 -32.92 13.43
C ASP A 103 3.13 -32.21 14.63
N GLU A 104 3.90 -31.76 15.62
CA GLU A 104 3.37 -31.15 16.86
C GLU A 104 2.90 -29.69 16.73
N GLY A 105 2.96 -29.11 15.52
CA GLY A 105 2.35 -27.82 15.22
C GLY A 105 1.23 -27.88 14.17
N VAL A 106 0.91 -29.05 13.61
CA VAL A 106 0.12 -29.13 12.38
C VAL A 106 -1.38 -28.93 12.64
N LEU A 107 -1.86 -29.28 13.84
CA LEU A 107 -3.28 -29.18 14.20
C LEU A 107 -3.49 -28.23 15.39
N LEU A 108 -4.25 -27.16 15.14
CA LEU A 108 -4.73 -26.22 16.13
C LEU A 108 -6.26 -26.36 16.17
N THR A 109 -6.84 -26.49 17.36
CA THR A 109 -8.29 -26.50 17.54
C THR A 109 -8.81 -25.07 17.46
N MET A 110 -9.88 -24.86 16.69
CA MET A 110 -10.61 -23.58 16.64
C MET A 110 -12.10 -23.82 16.57
N SER A 111 -12.88 -23.01 17.27
CA SER A 111 -14.33 -23.04 17.25
C SER A 111 -14.89 -21.65 17.05
N THR A 112 -15.69 -21.48 16.00
CA THR A 112 -16.38 -20.23 15.69
C THR A 112 -17.63 -20.00 16.54
N LEU A 113 -18.06 -21.01 17.32
CA LEU A 113 -19.22 -20.90 18.20
C LEU A 113 -18.88 -20.23 19.54
N ILE A 114 -17.70 -20.54 20.08
CA ILE A 114 -17.18 -19.98 21.35
C ILE A 114 -16.05 -18.97 21.13
N ASP A 115 -15.69 -18.70 19.86
CA ASP A 115 -14.56 -17.86 19.43
C ASP A 115 -13.19 -18.27 20.03
N GLU A 116 -13.08 -19.53 20.47
CA GLU A 116 -11.85 -20.09 21.02
C GLU A 116 -10.92 -20.54 19.89
N GLY A 117 -9.64 -20.22 20.01
CA GLY A 117 -8.61 -20.68 19.08
C GLY A 117 -8.56 -19.94 17.73
N VAL A 118 -9.53 -19.08 17.41
CA VAL A 118 -9.55 -18.32 16.14
C VAL A 118 -8.32 -17.41 16.03
N MET A 119 -8.03 -16.64 17.09
CA MET A 119 -6.88 -15.74 17.11
C MET A 119 -5.55 -16.47 17.22
N SER A 120 -5.48 -17.62 17.91
CA SER A 120 -4.25 -18.41 18.01
C SER A 120 -3.88 -19.02 16.65
N VAL A 121 -4.84 -19.56 15.91
CA VAL A 121 -4.65 -20.07 14.54
C VAL A 121 -4.15 -18.97 13.61
N LYS A 122 -4.80 -17.81 13.63
CA LYS A 122 -4.38 -16.64 12.84
C LYS A 122 -2.94 -16.25 13.14
N ASN A 123 -2.58 -16.13 14.42
CA ASN A 123 -1.25 -15.72 14.84
C ASN A 123 -0.19 -16.76 14.42
N ALA A 124 -0.47 -18.05 14.62
CA ALA A 124 0.43 -19.14 14.22
C ALA A 124 0.65 -19.17 12.70
N ALA A 125 -0.41 -19.02 11.89
CA ALA A 125 -0.31 -18.96 10.44
C ALA A 125 0.50 -17.74 9.97
N CYS A 126 0.27 -16.57 10.56
CA CYS A 126 0.99 -15.35 10.23
C CYS A 126 2.49 -15.46 10.58
N GLN A 127 2.82 -16.04 11.75
CA GLN A 127 4.21 -16.25 12.17
C GLN A 127 4.94 -17.23 11.23
N ARG A 128 4.30 -18.33 10.83
CA ARG A 128 4.88 -19.29 9.88
C ARG A 128 5.20 -18.65 8.54
N LEU A 129 4.24 -17.92 7.98
CA LEU A 129 4.43 -17.21 6.71
C LEU A 129 5.51 -16.14 6.83
N LEU A 130 5.56 -15.43 7.96
CA LEU A 130 6.58 -14.42 8.22
C LEU A 130 7.98 -15.04 8.29
N ASN A 131 8.16 -16.17 8.99
CA ASN A 131 9.44 -16.85 9.08
C ASN A 131 9.94 -17.28 7.69
N GLN A 132 9.09 -17.91 6.87
CA GLN A 132 9.43 -18.28 5.49
C GLN A 132 9.82 -17.05 4.65
N ARG A 133 9.05 -15.95 4.76
CA ARG A 133 9.34 -14.71 4.02
C ARG A 133 10.63 -14.06 4.49
N VAL A 134 10.92 -14.06 5.78
CA VAL A 134 12.16 -13.54 6.36
C VAL A 134 13.34 -14.35 5.89
N GLU A 135 13.27 -15.69 5.88
CA GLU A 135 14.35 -16.54 5.35
C GLU A 135 14.64 -16.26 3.88
N LEU A 136 13.61 -16.16 3.04
CA LEU A 136 13.77 -15.79 1.63
C LEU A 136 14.35 -14.38 1.48
N LYS A 137 13.93 -13.44 2.35
CA LYS A 137 14.44 -12.08 2.33
C LYS A 137 15.89 -12.00 2.78
N MET A 138 16.28 -12.73 3.83
CA MET A 138 17.66 -12.83 4.34
C MET A 138 18.61 -13.45 3.32
N LYS A 139 18.13 -14.42 2.51
CA LYS A 139 18.88 -14.96 1.37
C LYS A 139 19.07 -13.94 0.23
N SER A 140 18.26 -12.87 0.19
CA SER A 140 18.34 -11.81 -0.81
C SER A 140 19.31 -10.70 -0.38
N LYS A 141 20.04 -10.13 -1.34
CA LYS A 141 20.95 -8.98 -1.12
C LYS A 141 20.22 -7.69 -0.74
N LYS A 142 18.90 -7.60 -0.95
CA LYS A 142 18.06 -6.42 -0.66
C LYS A 142 17.90 -6.11 0.82
N VAL A 143 18.37 -6.97 1.73
CA VAL A 143 18.37 -6.70 3.18
C VAL A 143 19.37 -5.59 3.54
N ASN A 144 20.46 -5.48 2.77
CA ASN A 144 21.49 -4.47 3.03
C ASN A 144 20.94 -3.04 2.90
N ASP A 145 19.97 -2.81 2.00
CA ASP A 145 19.35 -1.50 1.79
C ASP A 145 18.54 -1.02 3.01
N CYS A 146 18.06 -1.93 3.86
CA CYS A 146 17.26 -1.60 5.04
C CYS A 146 17.97 -1.84 6.38
N LEU A 147 19.21 -2.34 6.38
CA LEU A 147 19.99 -2.64 7.58
C LEU A 147 20.11 -1.46 8.54
N TYR A 148 20.26 -0.24 8.02
CA TYR A 148 20.31 0.98 8.84
C TYR A 148 19.05 1.21 9.69
N ARG A 149 17.88 0.73 9.24
CA ARG A 149 16.62 0.84 10.02
C ARG A 149 16.54 -0.18 11.15
N PHE A 150 17.22 -1.31 11.03
CA PHE A 150 17.30 -2.33 12.08
C PHE A 150 18.39 -2.01 13.11
N HIS A 151 19.40 -1.22 12.74
CA HIS A 151 20.49 -0.89 13.62
C HIS A 151 20.07 0.15 14.67
N VAL A 152 19.95 -0.29 15.93
CA VAL A 152 19.80 0.61 17.08
C VAL A 152 21.19 0.98 17.59
N ALA A 153 21.51 2.27 17.55
CA ALA A 153 22.78 2.78 18.04
C ALA A 153 22.87 2.62 19.57
N MET A 154 23.83 1.80 20.04
CA MET A 154 24.11 1.66 21.46
C MET A 154 25.04 2.78 21.93
N ARG A 155 24.69 3.46 23.03
CA ARG A 155 25.53 4.50 23.62
C ARG A 155 26.79 3.87 24.20
N LYS A 156 27.96 4.34 23.76
CA LYS A 156 29.23 4.04 24.43
C LYS A 156 29.30 4.84 25.75
N PRO A 157 29.62 4.21 26.89
CA PRO A 157 29.88 4.93 28.13
C PRO A 157 31.04 5.91 27.92
N CYS A 158 30.76 7.21 28.01
CA CYS A 158 31.74 8.28 27.78
C CYS A 158 32.13 8.97 29.10
N ASP A 159 31.14 9.18 29.99
CA ASP A 159 31.32 9.88 31.26
C ASP A 159 30.83 8.99 32.42
N ASN A 160 31.45 9.11 33.60
CA ASN A 160 30.98 8.46 34.83
C ASN A 160 29.87 9.27 35.54
N LYS A 161 29.00 9.93 34.76
CA LYS A 161 27.88 10.75 35.25
C LYS A 161 26.57 10.07 34.90
N GLU A 162 25.76 9.78 35.90
CA GLU A 162 24.42 9.24 35.69
C GLU A 162 23.48 10.30 35.13
N ARG A 163 22.66 9.90 34.14
CA ARG A 163 21.62 10.74 33.54
C ARG A 163 20.28 10.02 33.68
N PRO A 164 19.71 9.97 34.89
CA PRO A 164 18.46 9.27 35.14
C PRO A 164 17.28 9.94 34.41
N LEU A 165 16.20 9.18 34.21
CA LEU A 165 14.95 9.74 33.68
C LEU A 165 14.31 10.62 34.77
N CYS A 166 13.99 11.88 34.44
CA CYS A 166 13.29 12.78 35.35
C CYS A 166 11.80 12.81 34.97
N ILE A 167 11.00 11.95 35.62
CA ILE A 167 9.54 11.95 35.48
C ILE A 167 8.97 12.47 36.80
N PRO A 168 8.20 13.59 36.79
CA PRO A 168 7.59 14.12 38.02
C PRO A 168 6.64 13.11 38.65
N GLN A 169 6.69 13.00 39.98
CA GLN A 169 5.88 12.04 40.76
C GLN A 169 4.36 12.20 40.50
N VAL A 170 3.89 13.43 40.31
CA VAL A 170 2.49 13.76 39.99
C VAL A 170 2.00 13.02 38.73
N VAL A 171 2.86 12.81 37.73
CA VAL A 171 2.51 12.12 36.48
C VAL A 171 2.37 10.61 36.71
N LEU A 172 3.23 10.02 37.54
CA LEU A 172 3.16 8.60 37.89
C LEU A 172 1.89 8.29 38.68
N GLU A 173 1.55 9.13 39.65
CA GLU A 173 0.32 9.02 40.44
C GLU A 173 -0.94 9.29 39.62
N ALA A 174 -0.91 10.25 38.70
CA ALA A 174 -2.03 10.50 37.79
C ALA A 174 -2.28 9.28 36.90
N LYS A 175 -1.23 8.65 36.39
CA LYS A 175 -1.34 7.44 35.55
C LYS A 175 -1.88 6.24 36.33
N SER A 176 -1.50 6.06 37.60
CA SER A 176 -2.04 4.99 38.44
C SER A 176 -3.49 5.22 38.81
N LYS A 177 -3.87 6.47 39.14
CA LYS A 177 -5.27 6.85 39.42
C LYS A 177 -6.17 6.67 38.20
N GLN A 178 -5.74 7.10 37.00
CA GLN A 178 -6.51 6.91 35.76
C GLN A 178 -6.77 5.44 35.40
N ALA A 179 -5.90 4.53 35.84
CA ALA A 179 -6.10 3.10 35.61
C ALA A 179 -7.23 2.52 36.47
N VAL A 180 -7.54 3.15 37.61
CA VAL A 180 -8.55 2.70 38.58
C VAL A 180 -9.86 3.50 38.45
N GLU A 181 -9.75 4.81 38.29
CA GLU A 181 -10.88 5.74 38.30
C GLU A 181 -10.83 6.65 37.06
N LYS A 182 -11.91 6.64 36.28
CA LYS A 182 -12.07 7.45 35.07
C LYS A 182 -12.77 8.77 35.36
N GLU A 183 -12.39 9.45 36.43
CA GLU A 183 -12.94 10.79 36.68
C GLU A 183 -12.45 11.74 35.58
N LYS A 184 -13.39 12.22 34.76
CA LYS A 184 -13.08 13.08 33.62
C LYS A 184 -12.93 14.51 34.14
N ARG A 185 -11.70 15.02 34.14
CA ARG A 185 -11.43 16.43 34.41
C ARG A 185 -12.17 17.30 33.38
N SER A 186 -12.88 18.33 33.84
CA SER A 186 -13.49 19.33 32.95
C SER A 186 -12.39 20.02 32.14
N THR A 187 -12.52 19.98 30.82
CA THR A 187 -11.58 20.59 29.90
C THR A 187 -12.03 21.99 29.52
N GLU A 188 -11.11 22.84 29.08
CA GLU A 188 -11.46 24.19 28.63
C GLU A 188 -12.45 24.16 27.44
N ARG A 189 -12.44 23.08 26.66
CA ARG A 189 -13.43 22.83 25.60
C ARG A 189 -14.84 22.57 26.16
N ASP A 190 -14.94 21.87 27.29
CA ASP A 190 -16.24 21.66 27.94
C ASP A 190 -16.78 23.01 28.46
N LEU A 191 -15.91 23.81 29.08
CA LEU A 191 -16.26 25.17 29.54
C LEU A 191 -16.66 26.12 28.40
N GLU A 192 -16.02 26.02 27.24
CA GLU A 192 -16.38 26.79 26.04
C GLU A 192 -17.80 26.46 25.58
N ASN A 193 -18.13 25.17 25.51
CA ASN A 193 -19.46 24.71 25.09
C ASN A 193 -20.55 25.18 26.06
N ASP A 194 -20.27 25.14 27.36
CA ASP A 194 -21.22 25.56 28.40
C ASP A 194 -21.47 27.09 28.38
N ASN A 195 -20.47 27.89 27.96
CA ASN A 195 -20.51 29.36 28.01
C ASN A 195 -20.80 30.03 26.65
N GLY A 196 -21.57 29.37 25.78
CA GLY A 196 -22.05 29.96 24.53
C GLY A 196 -21.29 29.54 23.27
N GLY A 197 -20.32 28.64 23.40
CA GLY A 197 -19.64 27.99 22.28
C GLY A 197 -18.62 28.86 21.55
N ALA A 198 -18.09 28.28 20.46
CA ALA A 198 -17.02 28.88 19.67
C ALA A 198 -17.45 30.23 19.08
N GLY A 199 -16.63 31.26 19.33
CA GLY A 199 -16.85 32.62 18.85
C GLY A 199 -17.61 33.53 19.82
N VAL A 200 -18.20 32.99 20.90
CA VAL A 200 -18.83 33.78 21.97
C VAL A 200 -18.01 33.70 23.26
N TYR A 201 -17.50 32.52 23.61
CA TYR A 201 -16.66 32.35 24.79
C TYR A 201 -15.31 33.08 24.64
N SER A 202 -14.96 33.90 25.64
CA SER A 202 -13.66 34.57 25.73
C SER A 202 -12.85 33.99 26.90
N ALA A 203 -11.88 33.13 26.58
CA ALA A 203 -11.00 32.54 27.57
C ALA A 203 -10.04 33.58 28.16
N SER A 204 -10.02 33.74 29.50
CA SER A 204 -9.04 34.60 30.17
C SER A 204 -7.65 33.94 30.17
N LEU A 205 -6.67 34.64 29.60
CA LEU A 205 -5.27 34.20 29.58
C LEU A 205 -4.61 34.28 30.97
N LYS A 206 -5.14 35.12 31.88
CA LYS A 206 -4.57 35.37 33.21
C LYS A 206 -5.03 34.35 34.28
N LYS A 207 -6.13 33.61 34.02
CA LYS A 207 -6.78 32.66 34.95
C LYS A 207 -5.83 31.64 35.59
N HIS A 208 -4.84 31.16 34.84
CA HIS A 208 -3.93 30.09 35.26
C HIS A 208 -2.54 30.56 35.68
N TYR A 209 -2.33 31.86 35.90
CA TYR A 209 -1.05 32.37 36.37
C TYR A 209 -0.78 31.90 37.81
N ILE A 210 0.49 31.70 38.12
CA ILE A 210 0.96 31.34 39.46
C ILE A 210 1.67 32.57 40.02
N LEU A 211 0.95 33.37 40.81
CA LEU A 211 1.44 34.57 41.46
C LEU A 211 1.48 34.37 42.97
N ALA A 212 2.21 35.23 43.69
CA ALA A 212 2.26 35.17 45.16
C ALA A 212 0.88 35.39 45.80
N ASN A 213 0.08 36.29 45.23
CA ASN A 213 -1.31 36.55 45.60
C ASN A 213 -2.21 36.38 44.39
N ASP A 214 -3.31 35.64 44.54
CA ASP A 214 -4.25 35.37 43.46
C ASP A 214 -5.05 36.61 43.03
N GLU A 215 -5.20 37.61 43.91
CA GLU A 215 -5.93 38.85 43.63
C GLU A 215 -5.26 39.68 42.53
N TRP A 216 -3.93 39.61 42.41
CA TRP A 216 -3.16 40.39 41.43
C TRP A 216 -3.27 39.86 39.99
N LYS A 217 -3.98 38.74 39.78
CA LYS A 217 -4.10 38.13 38.45
C LYS A 217 -4.76 39.05 37.44
N GLU A 218 -5.70 39.87 37.88
CA GLU A 218 -6.45 40.75 36.98
C GLU A 218 -5.84 42.16 36.86
N ASP A 219 -4.83 42.47 37.67
CA ASP A 219 -4.15 43.76 37.65
C ASP A 219 -3.54 44.07 36.27
N VAL A 220 -3.54 45.35 35.92
CA VAL A 220 -2.98 45.85 34.67
C VAL A 220 -1.63 46.48 34.97
N MET A 221 -0.57 45.89 34.43
CA MET A 221 0.78 46.46 34.52
C MET A 221 0.88 47.66 33.58
N PRO A 222 1.29 48.85 34.07
CA PRO A 222 1.56 49.97 33.18
C PRO A 222 2.76 49.65 32.30
N GLU A 223 2.59 49.75 30.98
CA GLU A 223 3.67 49.46 30.02
C GLU A 223 4.56 50.69 29.77
N ILE A 224 3.96 51.89 29.74
CA ILE A 224 4.63 53.14 29.39
C ILE A 224 4.38 54.18 30.48
N LEU A 225 5.44 54.84 30.93
CA LEU A 225 5.41 55.98 31.84
C LEU A 225 6.33 57.08 31.31
N ASP A 226 5.79 58.29 31.08
CA ASP A 226 6.55 59.47 30.61
C ASP A 226 7.48 59.21 29.40
N GLY A 227 6.98 58.45 28.42
CA GLY A 227 7.73 58.12 27.20
C GLY A 227 8.79 57.03 27.35
N HIS A 228 8.89 56.42 28.54
CA HIS A 228 9.82 55.32 28.83
C HIS A 228 9.04 54.03 29.09
N ASN A 229 9.64 52.89 28.74
CA ASN A 229 9.08 51.57 29.02
C ASN A 229 9.31 51.23 30.49
N VAL A 230 8.24 50.86 31.21
CA VAL A 230 8.32 50.51 32.64
C VAL A 230 9.14 49.25 32.87
N TYR A 231 9.11 48.30 31.93
CA TYR A 231 9.84 47.02 32.05
C TYR A 231 11.36 47.21 32.08
N ASP A 232 11.88 48.29 31.48
CA ASP A 232 13.32 48.60 31.45
C ASP A 232 13.88 48.95 32.85
N PHE A 233 13.00 49.25 33.81
CA PHE A 233 13.33 49.65 35.17
C PHE A 233 12.92 48.61 36.23
N VAL A 234 12.43 47.44 35.83
CA VAL A 234 12.11 46.33 36.75
C VAL A 234 13.41 45.59 37.09
N ASP A 235 13.80 45.63 38.37
CA ASP A 235 14.95 44.89 38.92
C ASP A 235 14.49 43.96 40.05
N SER A 236 15.22 42.87 40.26
CA SER A 236 14.87 41.78 41.19
C SER A 236 15.25 42.04 42.64
#